data_AF-A0A7W0UL02-F1
#
_entry.id   AF-A0A7W0UL02-F1
#
_cell.length_a   1.000
_cell.length_b   1.000
_cell.length_c   1.000
_cell.angle_alpha   90.00
_cell.angle_beta   90.00
_cell.angle_gamma   90.00
#
_symmetry.space_group_name_H-M   'P 1'
#
loop_
_entity.id
_entity.type
_entity.pdbx_description
1 polymer ?
#
loop_
_entity_poly.entity_id
_entity_poly.type
_entity_poly.pdbx_seq_one_letter_code
_entity_poly.pdbx_strand_id
1 'polypeptide(L)'
;MVIAAGKSYSDLVKWMKSARPDRLDAWWLARHDFSAAVIAGIIVLGSIGIFAPARFGPYQSGFFSSGWSSYLLAGLVLLAALYPLTRLARVRRSIVRVTEPWFRALEENPAFDGALNALAACSQPLRTRFAVAWVWGPAALVVLASTGAFATAYFVVDAVLARFVVGWGQPLYAAAFALSSLLVFRAAATRTSTWRLAASVYREVSEGGFEG
;
A
#
# COMPACT_ATOMS: atom_id res chain seq x y z
N MET A 1 -11.14 -17.13 33.78
CA MET A 1 -10.09 -16.62 32.86
C MET A 1 -10.64 -16.12 31.52
N VAL A 2 -11.56 -16.82 30.85
CA VAL A 2 -12.07 -16.43 29.51
C VAL A 2 -12.74 -15.04 29.48
N ILE A 3 -13.50 -14.68 30.53
CA ILE A 3 -14.19 -13.38 30.62
C ILE A 3 -13.20 -12.21 30.75
N ALA A 4 -12.11 -12.39 31.50
CA ALA A 4 -11.07 -11.37 31.67
C ALA A 4 -10.29 -11.12 30.37
N ALA A 5 -9.99 -12.18 29.60
CA ALA A 5 -9.33 -12.08 28.30
C ALA A 5 -10.23 -11.44 27.22
N GLY A 6 -11.55 -11.66 27.29
CA GLY A 6 -12.50 -10.98 26.41
C GLY A 6 -12.58 -9.47 26.70
N LYS A 7 -12.53 -9.08 27.97
CA LYS A 7 -12.52 -7.67 28.39
C LYS A 7 -11.25 -6.96 27.94
N SER A 8 -10.07 -7.56 28.13
CA SER A 8 -8.80 -6.97 27.68
C SER A 8 -8.76 -6.76 26.16
N TYR A 9 -9.28 -7.70 25.37
CA TYR A 9 -9.39 -7.52 23.91
C TYR A 9 -10.37 -6.40 23.52
N SER A 10 -11.49 -6.25 24.25
CA SER A 10 -12.41 -5.13 24.03
C SER A 10 -11.76 -3.79 24.31
N ASP A 11 -10.99 -3.69 25.41
CA ASP A 11 -10.28 -2.48 25.80
C ASP A 11 -9.14 -2.15 24.81
N LEU A 12 -8.41 -3.16 24.33
CA LEU A 12 -7.46 -3.04 23.23
C LEU A 12 -8.11 -2.40 21.99
N VAL A 13 -9.27 -2.92 21.56
CA VAL A 13 -9.99 -2.39 20.41
C VAL A 13 -10.46 -0.94 20.64
N LYS A 14 -10.82 -0.57 21.88
CA LYS A 14 -11.15 0.83 22.21
C LYS A 14 -9.94 1.74 22.06
N TRP A 15 -8.77 1.35 22.59
CA TRP A 15 -7.52 2.12 22.44
C TRP A 15 -7.10 2.28 20.98
N MET A 16 -7.24 1.22 20.17
CA MET A 16 -6.98 1.33 18.74
C MET A 16 -7.95 2.27 18.02
N LYS A 17 -9.21 2.31 18.45
CA LYS A 17 -10.21 3.21 17.87
C LYS A 17 -10.04 4.65 18.31
N SER A 18 -9.61 4.90 19.55
CA SER A 18 -9.34 6.26 20.04
C SER A 18 -8.12 6.88 19.36
N ALA A 19 -7.17 6.06 18.89
CA ALA A 19 -6.03 6.52 18.10
C ALA A 19 -6.36 6.91 16.65
N ARG A 20 -7.63 6.78 16.21
CA ARG A 20 -8.02 7.17 14.86
C ARG A 20 -8.05 8.69 14.72
N PRO A 21 -7.58 9.25 13.59
CA PRO A 21 -7.71 10.68 13.34
C PRO A 21 -9.18 11.09 13.19
N ASP A 22 -9.57 12.21 13.79
CA ASP A 22 -10.94 12.74 13.79
C ASP A 22 -11.47 13.08 12.40
N ARG A 23 -10.56 13.47 11.50
CA ARG A 23 -10.86 13.77 10.10
C ARG A 23 -9.93 12.98 9.19
N LEU A 24 -10.49 11.94 8.58
CA LEU A 24 -9.84 11.16 7.54
C LEU A 24 -10.62 11.32 6.23
N ASP A 25 -10.05 12.05 5.27
CA ASP A 25 -10.57 12.02 3.90
C ASP A 25 -10.07 10.75 3.21
N ALA A 26 -10.88 9.68 3.32
CA ALA A 26 -10.57 8.38 2.76
C ALA A 26 -10.47 8.41 1.23
N TRP A 27 -11.19 9.30 0.55
CA TRP A 27 -11.14 9.40 -0.91
C TRP A 27 -9.89 10.11 -1.38
N TRP A 28 -9.53 11.20 -0.71
CA TRP A 28 -8.28 11.89 -1.00
C TRP A 28 -7.08 10.96 -0.80
N LEU A 29 -7.05 10.22 0.32
CA LEU A 29 -5.98 9.26 0.61
C LEU A 29 -5.94 8.13 -0.44
N ALA A 30 -7.10 7.57 -0.79
CA ALA A 30 -7.17 6.50 -1.79
C ALA A 30 -6.69 6.97 -3.18
N ARG A 31 -7.06 8.18 -3.61
CA ARG A 31 -6.59 8.75 -4.88
C ARG A 31 -5.10 9.00 -4.85
N HIS A 32 -4.59 9.54 -3.74
CA HIS A 32 -3.18 9.78 -3.56
C HIS A 32 -2.38 8.46 -3.66
N ASP A 33 -2.77 7.43 -2.90
CA ASP A 33 -2.06 6.16 -2.85
C ASP A 33 -2.18 5.38 -4.16
N PHE A 34 -3.37 5.40 -4.78
CA PHE A 34 -3.57 4.87 -6.13
C PHE A 34 -2.64 5.55 -7.15
N SER A 35 -2.60 6.89 -7.16
CA SER A 35 -1.75 7.62 -8.09
C SER A 35 -0.27 7.30 -7.90
N ALA A 36 0.19 7.18 -6.65
CA ALA A 36 1.55 6.79 -6.33
C ALA A 36 1.87 5.37 -6.82
N ALA A 37 0.95 4.42 -6.62
CA ALA A 37 1.09 3.04 -7.06
C ALA A 37 1.08 2.91 -8.59
N VAL A 38 0.21 3.66 -9.30
CA VAL A 38 0.19 3.70 -10.77
C VAL A 38 1.48 4.30 -11.31
N ILE A 39 1.95 5.42 -10.75
CA ILE A 39 3.22 6.06 -11.17
C ILE A 39 4.38 5.08 -10.96
N ALA A 40 4.46 4.43 -9.80
CA ALA A 40 5.47 3.40 -9.55
C ALA A 40 5.37 2.24 -10.55
N GLY A 41 4.15 1.78 -10.85
CA GLY A 41 3.89 0.75 -11.86
C GLY A 41 4.36 1.16 -13.26
N ILE A 42 4.09 2.40 -13.69
CA ILE A 42 4.54 2.95 -14.98
C ILE A 42 6.07 3.00 -15.04
N ILE A 43 6.74 3.45 -13.98
CA ILE A 43 8.21 3.49 -13.93
C ILE A 43 8.77 2.07 -14.07
N VAL A 44 8.29 1.12 -13.26
CA VAL A 44 8.81 -0.25 -13.23
C VAL A 44 8.50 -0.97 -14.54
N LEU A 45 7.24 -1.03 -14.95
CA LEU A 45 6.81 -1.76 -16.14
C LEU A 45 7.31 -1.08 -17.42
N GLY A 46 7.31 0.25 -17.48
CA GLY A 46 7.85 1.00 -18.60
C GLY A 46 9.36 0.79 -18.75
N SER A 47 10.12 0.77 -17.64
CA SER A 47 11.54 0.42 -17.68
C SER A 47 11.76 -1.01 -18.19
N ILE A 48 10.97 -1.98 -17.72
CA ILE A 48 11.02 -3.36 -18.24
C ILE A 48 10.68 -3.38 -19.74
N GLY A 49 9.70 -2.59 -20.18
CA GLY A 49 9.32 -2.50 -21.60
C GLY A 49 10.44 -1.93 -22.49
N ILE A 50 11.24 -1.00 -21.96
CA ILE A 50 12.41 -0.45 -22.66
C ILE A 50 13.56 -1.47 -22.74
N PHE A 51 13.90 -2.13 -21.61
CA PHE A 51 15.07 -3.02 -21.53
C PHE A 51 14.80 -4.46 -21.96
N ALA A 52 13.56 -4.93 -21.87
CA ALA A 52 13.16 -6.31 -22.15
C ALA A 52 11.79 -6.38 -22.84
N PRO A 53 11.65 -5.79 -24.05
CA PRO A 53 10.37 -5.70 -24.76
C PRO A 53 9.74 -7.07 -25.07
N ALA A 54 10.55 -8.12 -25.21
CA ALA A 54 10.09 -9.49 -25.45
C ALA A 54 9.19 -10.06 -24.33
N ARG A 55 9.14 -9.41 -23.15
CA ARG A 55 8.25 -9.78 -22.04
C ARG A 55 6.83 -9.22 -22.17
N PHE A 56 6.58 -8.35 -23.15
CA PHE A 56 5.29 -7.72 -23.41
C PHE A 56 4.73 -8.18 -24.75
N GLY A 57 3.75 -9.10 -24.73
CA GLY A 57 2.96 -9.53 -25.88
C GLY A 57 3.74 -10.09 -27.09
N PRO A 58 3.04 -10.47 -28.17
CA PRO A 58 3.64 -11.05 -29.38
C PRO A 58 4.30 -10.02 -30.32
N TYR A 59 4.49 -8.76 -29.90
CA TYR A 59 4.97 -7.66 -30.76
C TYR A 59 6.51 -7.65 -30.88
N GLN A 60 7.10 -8.76 -31.31
CA GLN A 60 8.55 -9.00 -31.25
C GLN A 60 9.36 -8.47 -32.46
N SER A 61 8.76 -8.09 -33.59
CA SER A 61 9.55 -7.83 -34.83
C SER A 61 9.57 -6.39 -35.34
N GLY A 62 8.90 -5.43 -34.67
CA GLY A 62 8.77 -4.04 -35.17
C GLY A 62 9.06 -2.93 -34.14
N PHE A 63 9.48 -3.30 -32.93
CA PHE A 63 9.58 -2.36 -31.81
C PHE A 63 10.63 -1.25 -32.04
N PHE A 64 11.69 -1.55 -32.80
CA PHE A 64 12.73 -0.59 -33.19
C PHE A 64 12.62 -0.06 -34.62
N SER A 65 11.74 -0.61 -35.48
CA SER A 65 11.63 -0.15 -36.87
C SER A 65 10.85 1.17 -37.01
N SER A 66 10.14 1.60 -35.96
CA SER A 66 9.50 2.91 -35.89
C SER A 66 9.65 3.45 -34.46
N GLY A 67 10.70 4.24 -34.26
CA GLY A 67 11.25 4.61 -32.95
C GLY A 67 10.37 5.51 -32.06
N TRP A 68 9.26 6.05 -32.56
CA TRP A 68 8.45 7.02 -31.80
C TRP A 68 7.79 6.41 -30.54
N SER A 69 7.34 5.16 -30.57
CA SER A 69 6.73 4.50 -29.40
C SER A 69 7.75 4.29 -28.27
N SER A 70 9.01 4.01 -28.62
CA SER A 70 10.10 3.92 -27.65
C SER A 70 10.42 5.27 -27.00
N TYR A 71 10.43 6.36 -27.79
CA TYR A 71 10.61 7.72 -27.27
C TYR A 71 9.43 8.16 -26.39
N LEU A 72 8.20 7.82 -26.76
CA LEU A 72 7.03 8.08 -25.92
C LEU A 72 7.07 7.32 -24.61
N LEU A 73 7.45 6.04 -24.62
CA LEU A 73 7.57 5.26 -23.40
C LEU A 73 8.70 5.80 -22.51
N ALA A 74 9.85 6.14 -23.09
CA ALA A 74 10.94 6.78 -22.37
C ALA A 74 10.51 8.13 -21.76
N GLY A 75 9.78 8.95 -22.52
CA GLY A 75 9.20 10.21 -22.03
C GLY A 75 8.20 9.99 -20.89
N LEU A 76 7.33 8.99 -21.01
CA LEU A 76 6.37 8.63 -19.96
C LEU A 76 7.08 8.17 -18.68
N VAL A 77 8.08 7.29 -18.79
CA VAL A 77 8.89 6.83 -17.65
C VAL A 77 9.64 8.00 -17.02
N LEU A 78 10.22 8.89 -17.81
CA LEU A 78 10.96 10.06 -17.33
C LEU A 78 10.04 11.03 -16.60
N LEU A 79 8.86 11.34 -17.15
CA LEU A 79 7.85 12.17 -16.49
C LEU A 79 7.35 11.53 -15.19
N ALA A 80 7.09 10.22 -15.21
CA ALA A 80 6.69 9.47 -14.03
C ALA A 80 7.80 9.48 -12.96
N ALA A 81 9.07 9.39 -13.35
CA ALA A 81 10.22 9.43 -12.44
C ALA A 81 10.52 10.84 -11.89
N LEU A 82 10.21 11.90 -12.63
CA LEU A 82 10.32 13.28 -12.13
C LEU A 82 9.36 13.55 -10.96
N TYR A 83 8.18 12.92 -10.96
CA TYR A 83 7.19 13.10 -9.90
C TYR A 83 7.73 12.79 -8.48
N PRO A 84 8.29 11.60 -8.18
CA PRO A 84 8.86 11.31 -6.86
C PRO A 84 10.12 12.14 -6.57
N LEU A 85 10.91 12.52 -7.60
CA LEU A 85 12.10 13.37 -7.41
C LEU A 85 11.76 14.74 -6.83
N THR A 86 10.66 15.36 -7.30
CA THR A 86 10.16 16.62 -6.72
C THR A 86 9.62 16.48 -5.29
N ARG A 87 9.42 15.24 -4.81
CA ARG A 87 8.80 14.91 -3.52
C ARG A 87 9.67 13.99 -2.65
N LEU A 88 10.98 13.93 -2.87
CA LEU A 88 11.91 13.05 -2.15
C LEU A 88 11.76 13.13 -0.62
N ALA A 89 11.61 14.33 -0.07
CA ALA A 89 11.42 14.51 1.37
C ALA A 89 10.12 13.87 1.89
N ARG A 90 9.07 13.79 1.08
CA ARG A 90 7.82 13.09 1.43
C ARG A 90 8.00 11.58 1.30
N VAL A 91 8.63 11.10 0.23
CA VAL A 91 8.92 9.67 0.03
C VAL A 91 9.77 9.12 1.18
N ARG A 92 10.85 9.82 1.54
CA ARG A 92 11.70 9.45 2.68
C ARG A 92 10.90 9.40 3.98
N ARG A 93 10.03 10.39 4.24
CA ARG A 93 9.14 10.38 5.41
C ARG A 93 8.17 9.20 5.39
N SER A 94 7.61 8.84 4.25
CA SER A 94 6.73 7.67 4.13
C SER A 94 7.47 6.38 4.43
N ILE A 95 8.68 6.20 3.90
CA ILE A 95 9.53 5.03 4.20
C ILE A 95 9.79 4.94 5.70
N VAL A 96 10.27 6.04 6.31
CA VAL A 96 10.52 6.09 7.76
C VAL A 96 9.25 5.73 8.52
N ARG A 97 8.09 6.28 8.18
CA ARG A 97 6.83 5.99 8.87
C ARG A 97 6.40 4.53 8.79
N VAL A 98 6.76 3.83 7.72
CA VAL A 98 6.45 2.41 7.53
C VAL A 98 7.43 1.52 8.29
N THR A 99 8.71 1.88 8.32
CA THR A 99 9.76 1.09 8.98
C THR A 99 9.82 1.35 10.47
N GLU A 100 9.65 2.59 10.92
CA GLU A 100 9.82 3.05 12.30
C GLU A 100 9.07 2.21 13.35
N PRO A 101 7.80 1.79 13.15
CA PRO A 101 7.10 0.94 14.12
C PRO A 101 7.78 -0.41 14.40
N TRP A 102 8.65 -0.87 13.49
CA TRP A 102 9.39 -2.11 13.62
C TRP A 102 10.74 -1.96 14.32
N PHE A 103 11.23 -0.71 14.47
CA PHE A 103 12.53 -0.42 15.08
C PHE A 103 12.41 0.38 16.38
N ARG A 104 11.34 1.17 16.55
CA ARG A 104 11.13 2.05 17.70
C ARG A 104 9.69 1.96 18.20
N ALA A 105 9.55 1.85 19.52
CA ALA A 105 8.25 1.93 20.19
C ALA A 105 7.63 3.33 20.01
N LEU A 106 6.32 3.38 19.81
CA LEU A 106 5.55 4.61 19.63
C LEU A 106 5.02 5.11 20.99
N GLU A 107 5.89 5.16 22.00
CA GLU A 107 5.57 5.59 23.38
C GLU A 107 4.99 7.01 23.45
N GLU A 108 5.36 7.86 22.49
CA GLU A 108 4.83 9.22 22.36
C GLU A 108 3.32 9.26 22.03
N ASN A 109 2.72 8.15 21.62
CA ASN A 109 1.29 8.08 21.32
C ASN A 109 0.48 7.80 22.60
N PRO A 110 -0.50 8.63 22.96
CA PRO A 110 -1.25 8.48 24.21
C PRO A 110 -2.07 7.18 24.32
N ALA A 111 -2.33 6.50 23.19
CA ALA A 111 -3.02 5.21 23.18
C ALA A 111 -2.07 4.01 23.26
N PHE A 112 -0.76 4.21 23.21
CA PHE A 112 0.24 3.15 23.13
C PHE A 112 0.26 2.29 24.39
N ASP A 113 0.50 2.86 25.56
CA ASP A 113 0.59 2.11 26.81
C ASP A 113 -0.72 1.37 27.13
N GLY A 114 -1.86 2.02 26.87
CA GLY A 114 -3.18 1.41 27.06
C GLY A 114 -3.40 0.20 26.15
N ALA A 115 -3.04 0.31 24.87
CA ALA A 115 -3.13 -0.80 23.92
C ALA A 115 -2.11 -1.91 24.24
N LEU A 116 -0.90 -1.54 24.64
CA LEU A 116 0.18 -2.47 24.98
C LEU A 116 -0.20 -3.36 26.17
N ASN A 117 -0.62 -2.74 27.27
CA ASN A 117 -1.09 -3.44 28.47
C ASN A 117 -2.29 -4.34 28.17
N ALA A 118 -3.25 -3.86 27.38
CA ALA A 118 -4.43 -4.63 27.01
C ALA A 118 -4.09 -5.84 26.12
N LEU A 119 -3.17 -5.69 25.16
CA LEU A 119 -2.71 -6.79 24.30
C LEU A 119 -1.85 -7.80 25.08
N ALA A 120 -1.00 -7.34 26.01
CA ALA A 120 -0.24 -8.20 26.90
C ALA A 120 -1.14 -9.05 27.79
N ALA A 121 -2.26 -8.52 28.27
CA ALA A 121 -3.26 -9.28 29.03
C ALA A 121 -4.14 -10.22 28.16
N CYS A 122 -4.02 -10.20 26.83
CA CYS A 122 -4.77 -11.10 25.94
C CYS A 122 -4.11 -12.48 25.87
N SER A 123 -4.95 -13.51 25.68
CA SER A 123 -4.47 -14.87 25.35
C SER A 123 -3.87 -14.92 23.94
N GLN A 124 -3.02 -15.92 23.67
CA GLN A 124 -2.38 -16.11 22.36
C GLN A 124 -3.36 -16.07 21.17
N PRO A 125 -4.51 -16.77 21.18
CA PRO A 125 -5.47 -16.69 20.07
C PRO A 125 -6.01 -15.28 19.80
N LEU A 126 -6.19 -14.47 20.83
CA LEU A 126 -6.66 -13.09 20.71
C LEU A 126 -5.57 -12.16 20.18
N ARG A 127 -4.31 -12.39 20.59
CA ARG A 127 -3.14 -11.69 20.02
C ARG A 127 -2.98 -11.99 18.52
N THR A 128 -3.15 -13.24 18.10
CA THR A 128 -3.12 -13.60 16.67
C THR A 128 -4.25 -12.93 15.89
N ARG A 129 -5.47 -12.92 16.44
CA ARG A 129 -6.60 -12.19 15.83
C ARG A 129 -6.31 -10.70 15.68
N PHE A 130 -5.68 -10.09 16.69
CA PHE A 130 -5.24 -8.70 16.61
C PHE A 130 -4.24 -8.48 15.48
N ALA A 131 -3.18 -9.30 15.41
CA ALA A 131 -2.16 -9.22 14.38
C ALA A 131 -2.78 -9.32 12.96
N VAL A 132 -3.67 -10.30 12.74
CA VAL A 132 -4.35 -10.47 11.46
C VAL A 132 -5.25 -9.28 11.13
N ALA A 133 -6.03 -8.77 12.08
CA ALA A 133 -7.00 -7.72 11.81
C ALA A 133 -6.38 -6.31 11.66
N TRP A 134 -5.34 -6.00 12.42
CA TRP A 134 -4.80 -4.64 12.57
C TRP A 134 -3.41 -4.45 12.00
N VAL A 135 -2.59 -5.50 11.89
CA VAL A 135 -1.23 -5.42 11.34
C VAL A 135 -1.20 -5.96 9.92
N TRP A 136 -1.56 -7.23 9.73
CA TRP A 136 -1.45 -7.91 8.44
C TRP A 136 -2.61 -7.61 7.51
N GLY A 137 -3.83 -7.47 8.03
CA GLY A 137 -5.02 -7.16 7.25
C GLY A 137 -4.90 -5.86 6.46
N PRO A 138 -4.52 -4.73 7.07
CA PRO A 138 -4.33 -3.47 6.35
C PRO A 138 -3.19 -3.55 5.33
N ALA A 139 -2.08 -4.21 5.67
CA ALA A 139 -0.97 -4.43 4.75
C ALA A 139 -1.41 -5.25 3.52
N ALA A 140 -2.18 -6.33 3.73
CA ALA A 140 -2.72 -7.16 2.66
C ALA A 140 -3.67 -6.38 1.74
N LEU A 141 -4.51 -5.49 2.29
CA LEU A 141 -5.37 -4.60 1.48
C LEU A 141 -4.53 -3.62 0.65
N VAL A 142 -3.47 -3.05 1.20
CA VAL A 142 -2.56 -2.16 0.46
C VAL A 142 -1.86 -2.91 -0.67
N VAL A 143 -1.38 -4.14 -0.41
CA VAL A 143 -0.78 -4.99 -1.45
C VAL A 143 -1.80 -5.30 -2.54
N LEU A 144 -3.00 -5.75 -2.18
CA LEU A 144 -4.07 -6.06 -3.13
C LEU A 144 -4.45 -4.84 -3.99
N ALA A 145 -4.61 -3.68 -3.36
CA ALA A 145 -4.92 -2.44 -4.06
C ALA A 145 -3.77 -2.03 -4.99
N SER A 146 -2.53 -2.17 -4.54
CA SER A 146 -1.33 -1.88 -5.34
C SER A 146 -1.25 -2.79 -6.57
N THR A 147 -1.57 -4.08 -6.44
CA THR A 147 -1.65 -5.01 -7.58
C THR A 147 -2.64 -4.53 -8.63
N GLY A 148 -3.82 -4.06 -8.23
CA GLY A 148 -4.80 -3.48 -9.16
C GLY A 148 -4.27 -2.20 -9.84
N ALA A 149 -3.59 -1.33 -9.11
CA ALA A 149 -2.96 -0.12 -9.67
C ALA A 149 -1.84 -0.47 -10.66
N PHE A 150 -1.03 -1.49 -10.37
CA PHE A 150 0.00 -2.00 -11.28
C PHE A 150 -0.62 -2.64 -12.53
N ALA A 151 -1.75 -3.34 -12.41
CA ALA A 151 -2.49 -3.86 -13.56
C ALA A 151 -3.00 -2.72 -14.46
N THR A 152 -3.52 -1.63 -13.88
CA THR A 152 -3.86 -0.42 -14.65
C THR A 152 -2.64 0.15 -15.36
N ALA A 153 -1.50 0.28 -14.67
CA ALA A 153 -0.25 0.76 -15.26
C ALA A 153 0.23 -0.14 -16.40
N TYR A 154 0.10 -1.47 -16.26
CA TYR A 154 0.42 -2.44 -17.29
C TYR A 154 -0.37 -2.17 -18.57
N PHE A 155 -1.69 -2.00 -18.49
CA PHE A 155 -2.49 -1.72 -19.68
C PHE A 155 -2.16 -0.37 -20.34
N VAL A 156 -1.73 0.62 -19.56
CA VAL A 156 -1.24 1.90 -20.10
C VAL A 156 0.07 1.70 -20.85
N VAL A 157 1.04 1.03 -20.25
CA VAL A 157 2.33 0.73 -20.89
C VAL A 157 2.11 -0.10 -22.15
N ASP A 158 1.33 -1.17 -22.05
CA ASP A 158 1.00 -2.06 -23.16
C ASP A 158 0.31 -1.30 -24.32
N ALA A 159 -0.60 -0.36 -24.02
CA ALA A 159 -1.22 0.47 -25.05
C ALA A 159 -0.19 1.35 -25.79
N VAL A 160 0.80 1.90 -25.07
CA VAL A 160 1.90 2.67 -25.69
C VAL A 160 2.77 1.75 -26.54
N LEU A 161 3.11 0.55 -26.05
CA LEU A 161 3.88 -0.45 -26.78
C LEU A 161 3.16 -0.88 -28.08
N ALA A 162 1.84 -1.07 -28.00
CA ALA A 162 0.95 -1.42 -29.11
C ALA A 162 0.58 -0.21 -30.00
N ARG A 163 1.20 0.96 -29.81
CA ARG A 163 0.93 2.18 -30.60
C ARG A 163 -0.53 2.61 -30.60
N PHE A 164 -1.22 2.36 -29.48
CA PHE A 164 -2.65 2.59 -29.30
C PHE A 164 -3.56 1.79 -30.25
N VAL A 165 -3.03 0.77 -30.94
CA VAL A 165 -3.80 -0.19 -31.74
C VAL A 165 -4.29 -1.29 -30.80
N VAL A 166 -5.20 -0.93 -29.91
CA VAL A 166 -5.72 -1.79 -28.85
C VAL A 166 -7.25 -1.87 -28.94
N GLY A 167 -7.79 -3.08 -28.78
CA GLY A 167 -9.24 -3.28 -28.78
C GLY A 167 -9.91 -2.68 -27.54
N TRP A 168 -11.22 -2.46 -27.59
CA TRP A 168 -12.03 -1.88 -26.50
C TRP A 168 -11.93 -2.63 -25.17
N GLY A 169 -11.54 -3.90 -25.17
CA GLY A 169 -11.32 -4.66 -23.94
C GLY A 169 -10.23 -4.04 -23.05
N GLN A 170 -9.15 -3.52 -23.64
CA GLN A 170 -8.02 -2.96 -22.89
C GLN A 170 -8.37 -1.75 -22.01
N PRO A 171 -9.01 -0.67 -22.52
CA PRO A 171 -9.42 0.44 -21.67
C PRO A 171 -10.48 0.02 -20.64
N LEU A 172 -11.36 -0.93 -20.97
CA LEU A 172 -12.35 -1.45 -20.02
C LEU A 172 -11.68 -2.20 -18.85
N TYR A 173 -10.70 -3.07 -19.13
CA TYR A 173 -9.93 -3.74 -18.08
C TYR A 173 -9.13 -2.75 -17.25
N ALA A 174 -8.45 -1.78 -17.88
CA ALA A 174 -7.71 -0.74 -17.18
C ALA A 174 -8.61 0.05 -16.21
N ALA A 175 -9.81 0.43 -16.66
CA ALA A 175 -10.81 1.12 -15.84
C ALA A 175 -11.35 0.24 -14.70
N ALA A 176 -11.63 -1.04 -14.96
CA ALA A 176 -12.10 -1.98 -13.94
C ALA A 176 -11.05 -2.20 -12.84
N PHE A 177 -9.77 -2.37 -13.22
CA PHE A 177 -8.67 -2.47 -12.26
C PHE A 177 -8.43 -1.15 -11.50
N ALA A 178 -8.58 0.00 -12.17
CA ALA A 178 -8.45 1.29 -11.51
C ALA A 178 -9.54 1.52 -10.45
N LEU A 179 -10.80 1.24 -10.81
CA LEU A 179 -11.93 1.39 -9.91
C LEU A 179 -11.84 0.41 -8.73
N SER A 180 -11.53 -0.86 -8.99
CA SER A 180 -11.37 -1.85 -7.92
C SER A 180 -10.22 -1.49 -6.98
N SER A 181 -9.06 -1.08 -7.51
CA SER A 181 -7.92 -0.60 -6.72
C SER A 181 -8.29 0.60 -5.84
N LEU A 182 -8.97 1.61 -6.40
CA LEU A 182 -9.43 2.77 -5.65
C LEU A 182 -10.39 2.41 -4.51
N LEU A 183 -11.32 1.48 -4.75
CA LEU A 183 -12.24 1.00 -3.72
C LEU A 183 -11.51 0.25 -2.60
N VAL A 184 -10.52 -0.58 -2.93
CA VAL A 184 -9.71 -1.31 -1.95
C VAL A 184 -8.83 -0.33 -1.15
N PHE A 185 -8.17 0.64 -1.78
CA PHE A 185 -7.43 1.69 -1.08
C PHE A 185 -8.33 2.51 -0.15
N ARG A 186 -9.54 2.86 -0.59
CA ARG A 186 -10.52 3.54 0.26
C ARG A 186 -10.91 2.71 1.47
N ALA A 187 -11.17 1.42 1.29
CA ALA A 187 -11.48 0.51 2.39
C ALA A 187 -10.29 0.37 3.36
N ALA A 188 -9.07 0.35 2.83
CA ALA A 188 -7.84 0.28 3.60
C ALA A 188 -7.57 1.55 4.42
N ALA A 189 -7.94 2.73 3.91
CA ALA A 189 -7.61 4.05 4.48
C ALA A 189 -7.92 4.16 5.99
N THR A 190 -9.07 3.64 6.42
CA THR A 190 -9.48 3.68 7.83
C THR A 190 -8.68 2.76 8.74
N ARG A 191 -8.11 1.68 8.19
CA ARG A 191 -7.32 0.71 8.93
C ARG A 191 -5.84 1.07 8.93
N THR A 192 -5.34 1.59 7.80
CA THR A 192 -3.95 2.04 7.65
C THR A 192 -3.61 3.24 8.55
N SER A 193 -4.59 4.08 8.89
CA SER A 193 -4.39 5.21 9.82
C SER A 193 -3.89 4.81 11.20
N THR A 194 -4.29 3.62 11.67
CA THR A 194 -3.90 3.07 13.00
C THR A 194 -2.83 1.98 12.90
N TRP A 195 -2.38 1.65 11.69
CA TRP A 195 -1.47 0.53 11.44
C TRP A 195 -0.12 0.72 12.12
N ARG A 196 0.42 1.94 12.12
CA ARG A 196 1.72 2.24 12.78
C ARG A 196 1.67 1.89 14.28
N LEU A 197 0.61 2.33 14.96
CA LEU A 197 0.40 2.02 16.38
C LEU A 197 0.20 0.50 16.58
N ALA A 198 -0.59 -0.14 15.72
CA ALA A 198 -0.85 -1.57 15.82
C ALA A 198 0.43 -2.40 15.64
N ALA A 199 1.28 -2.04 14.67
CA ALA A 199 2.53 -2.70 14.38
C ALA A 199 3.52 -2.56 15.54
N SER A 200 3.67 -1.36 16.11
CA SER A 200 4.56 -1.15 17.26
C SER A 200 4.07 -1.89 18.50
N VAL A 201 2.77 -1.84 18.81
CA VAL A 201 2.20 -2.53 19.97
C VAL A 201 2.32 -4.05 19.81
N TYR A 202 2.05 -4.58 18.62
CA TYR A 202 2.21 -6.00 18.34
C TYR A 202 3.67 -6.45 18.53
N ARG A 203 4.61 -5.68 17.98
CA ARG A 203 6.05 -5.94 18.09
C ARG A 203 6.48 -6.05 19.55
N GLU A 204 6.18 -5.04 20.36
CA GLU A 204 6.59 -5.04 21.78
C GLU A 204 6.06 -6.27 22.54
N VAL A 205 4.80 -6.65 22.32
CA VAL A 205 4.21 -7.83 22.97
C VAL A 205 4.80 -9.15 22.43
N SER A 206 5.21 -9.19 21.15
CA SER A 206 5.77 -10.40 20.53
C SER A 206 7.27 -10.60 20.78
N GLU A 207 8.05 -9.52 20.84
CA GLU A 207 9.51 -9.56 20.97
C GLU A 207 9.96 -9.53 22.44
N GLY A 208 9.03 -9.39 23.39
CA GLY A 208 9.33 -9.52 24.81
C GLY A 208 9.88 -8.26 25.46
N GLY A 209 9.66 -7.07 24.88
CA GLY A 209 10.01 -5.78 25.51
C GLY A 209 9.23 -5.48 26.80
N PHE A 210 8.33 -6.39 27.21
CA PHE A 210 7.53 -6.32 28.43
C PHE A 210 8.08 -7.30 29.47
N GLU A 211 9.29 -7.03 29.98
CA GLU A 211 9.72 -7.58 31.27
C GLU A 211 9.10 -6.73 32.39
N GLY A 212 8.01 -7.25 32.96
CA GLY A 212 7.53 -7.03 34.34
C GLY A 212 7.41 -5.59 34.84
#